data_AF-A0A5R8Y1V0-F1
#
_entry.id   AF-A0A5R8Y1V0-F1
#
_cell.length_a   1.000
_cell.length_b   1.000
_cell.length_c   1.000
_cell.angle_alpha   90.00
_cell.angle_beta   90.00
_cell.angle_gamma   90.00
#
_symmetry.space_group_name_H-M   'P 1'
#
loop_
_entity.id
_entity.type
_entity.pdbx_description
1 polymer ?
#
loop_
_entity_poly.entity_id
_entity_poly.type
_entity_poly.pdbx_seq_one_letter_code
_entity_poly.pdbx_strand_id
1 'polypeptide(L)'
;MNLEMNQESQLLERAKTSTCPVELEKLHNSSSMNIRRAVARNINITTETANKLVKDPVLNVSFMASKNPKSSEKKDFDENSLNYCVLCEEDERYMNCSQCYEANNWSLLNS
;
A
#
# COMPACT_ATOMS: atom_id res chain seq x y z
N MET A 1 3.89 11.65 27.84
CA MET A 1 3.91 10.17 27.73
C MET A 1 4.73 9.86 26.51
N ASN A 2 5.94 9.33 26.70
CA ASN A 2 6.90 9.10 25.62
C ASN A 2 6.40 7.93 24.77
N LEU A 3 5.89 8.23 23.57
CA LEU A 3 5.64 7.22 22.56
C LEU A 3 6.97 6.95 21.86
N GLU A 4 7.77 6.05 22.41
CA GLU A 4 8.81 5.40 21.60
C GLU A 4 8.08 4.59 20.51
N MET A 5 7.89 5.20 19.35
CA MET A 5 7.46 4.46 18.16
C MET A 5 8.49 3.37 17.90
N ASN A 6 8.04 2.11 17.86
CA ASN A 6 8.93 1.02 17.46
C ASN A 6 9.45 1.29 16.04
N GLN A 7 10.60 0.68 15.71
CA GLN A 7 11.30 0.93 14.44
C GLN A 7 10.40 0.68 13.22
N GLU A 8 9.49 -0.29 13.28
CA GLU A 8 8.55 -0.56 12.19
C GLU A 8 7.53 0.56 12.00
N SER A 9 6.94 1.07 13.08
CA SER A 9 6.02 2.22 13.03
C SER A 9 6.70 3.47 12.46
N GLN A 10 7.98 3.71 12.77
CA GLN A 10 8.74 4.82 12.20
C GLN A 10 8.96 4.65 10.70
N LEU A 11 9.34 3.44 10.25
CA LEU A 11 9.52 3.16 8.82
C LEU A 11 8.21 3.24 8.06
N LEU A 12 7.10 2.82 8.68
CA LEU A 12 5.77 2.93 8.11
C LEU A 12 5.36 4.40 7.93
N GLU A 13 5.58 5.24 8.95
CA GLU A 13 5.31 6.68 8.83
C GLU A 13 6.11 7.33 7.71
N ARG A 14 7.40 6.97 7.61
CA ARG A 14 8.30 7.46 6.57
C ARG A 14 7.87 7.00 5.17
N ALA A 15 7.44 5.75 5.01
CA ALA A 15 6.93 5.24 3.74
C ALA A 15 5.73 6.05 3.23
N LYS A 16 4.87 6.52 4.13
CA LYS A 16 3.69 7.31 3.79
C LYS A 16 3.98 8.78 3.52
N THR A 17 4.84 9.39 4.33
CA THR A 17 5.00 10.85 4.37
C THR A 17 6.24 11.36 3.65
N SER A 18 7.25 10.49 3.43
CA SER A 18 8.47 10.91 2.76
C SER A 18 8.18 11.35 1.33
N THR A 19 8.80 12.47 0.97
CA THR A 19 8.83 13.00 -0.40
C THR A 19 10.15 12.69 -1.10
N CYS A 20 11.07 11.98 -0.43
CA CYS A 20 12.40 11.66 -0.95
C CYS A 20 12.36 10.33 -1.73
N PRO A 21 12.52 10.34 -3.07
CA PRO A 21 12.41 9.11 -3.87
C PRO A 21 13.46 8.06 -3.50
N VAL A 22 14.69 8.49 -3.16
CA VAL A 22 15.80 7.59 -2.75
C VAL A 22 15.47 6.84 -1.46
N GLU A 23 14.76 7.50 -0.54
CA GLU A 23 14.32 6.86 0.70
C GLU A 23 13.20 5.85 0.43
N LEU A 24 12.22 6.24 -0.38
CA LEU A 24 11.12 5.36 -0.79
C LEU A 24 11.62 4.14 -1.56
N GLU A 25 12.67 4.32 -2.37
CA GLU A 25 13.35 3.23 -3.05
C GLU A 25 14.06 2.28 -2.06
N LYS A 26 14.50 2.72 -0.90
CA LYS A 26 14.99 1.77 0.12
C LYS A 26 13.83 1.05 0.79
N LEU A 27 12.75 1.76 1.08
CA LEU A 27 11.59 1.22 1.78
C LEU A 27 10.77 0.23 0.94
N HIS A 28 10.78 0.33 -0.40
CA HIS A 28 10.08 -0.64 -1.26
C HIS A 28 10.62 -2.07 -1.14
N ASN A 29 11.86 -2.24 -0.66
CA ASN A 29 12.48 -3.55 -0.41
C ASN A 29 12.33 -4.03 1.04
N SER A 30 11.49 -3.36 1.84
CA SER A 30 11.24 -3.76 3.23
C SER A 30 10.70 -5.19 3.32
N SER A 31 11.11 -5.95 4.34
CA SER A 31 10.52 -7.26 4.63
C SER A 31 9.05 -7.15 5.05
N SER A 32 8.65 -6.02 5.66
CA SER A 32 7.28 -5.76 6.06
C SER A 32 6.41 -5.38 4.87
N MET A 33 5.40 -6.20 4.61
CA MET A 33 4.36 -5.94 3.62
C MET A 33 3.65 -4.59 3.84
N ASN A 34 3.39 -4.20 5.09
CA ASN A 34 2.70 -2.94 5.39
C ASN A 34 3.54 -1.73 4.95
N ILE A 35 4.86 -1.78 5.17
CA ILE A 35 5.77 -0.75 4.68
C ILE A 35 5.75 -0.70 3.15
N ARG A 36 5.87 -1.85 2.48
CA ARG A 36 5.84 -1.89 1.00
C ARG A 36 4.51 -1.39 0.42
N ARG A 37 3.38 -1.75 1.04
CA ARG A 37 2.05 -1.27 0.65
C ARG A 37 1.92 0.24 0.84
N ALA A 38 2.43 0.79 1.94
CA ALA A 38 2.48 2.23 2.15
C ALA A 38 3.33 2.95 1.08
N VAL A 39 4.49 2.40 0.71
CA VAL A 39 5.32 2.93 -0.39
C VAL A 39 4.54 2.90 -1.71
N ALA A 40 3.84 1.79 -2.01
CA ALA A 40 3.05 1.65 -3.23
C ALA A 40 1.95 2.72 -3.38
N ARG A 41 1.43 3.25 -2.27
CA ARG A 41 0.43 4.33 -2.26
C ARG A 41 1.03 5.73 -2.30
N ASN A 42 2.33 5.88 -2.05
CA ASN A 42 2.97 7.18 -2.00
C ASN A 42 3.16 7.75 -3.42
N ILE A 43 2.68 8.97 -3.65
CA ILE A 43 2.72 9.64 -4.97
C ILE A 43 4.13 10.07 -5.40
N ASN A 44 5.06 10.14 -4.44
CA ASN A 44 6.43 10.60 -4.66
C ASN A 44 7.38 9.47 -5.09
N ILE A 45 6.90 8.22 -5.21
CA ILE A 45 7.72 7.13 -5.77
C ILE A 45 8.04 7.40 -7.24
N THR A 46 9.14 6.82 -7.72
CA THR A 46 9.47 6.85 -9.14
C THR A 46 8.60 5.85 -9.90
N THR A 47 8.47 6.04 -11.22
CA THR A 47 7.83 5.05 -12.11
C THR A 47 8.51 3.69 -12.03
N GLU A 48 9.84 3.66 -11.88
CA GLU A 48 10.58 2.41 -11.70
C GLU A 48 10.17 1.68 -10.41
N THR A 49 10.12 2.38 -9.28
CA THR A 49 9.68 1.80 -8.00
C THR A 49 8.23 1.33 -8.07
N ALA A 50 7.35 2.13 -8.68
CA ALA A 50 5.94 1.77 -8.86
C ALA A 50 5.79 0.48 -9.68
N ASN A 51 6.51 0.38 -10.80
CA ASN A 51 6.50 -0.79 -11.68
C ASN A 51 7.11 -2.05 -11.03
N LYS A 52 8.13 -1.90 -10.18
CA LYS A 52 8.65 -3.01 -9.36
C LYS A 52 7.58 -3.49 -8.38
N LEU A 53 6.89 -2.57 -7.71
CA LEU A 53 5.83 -2.91 -6.74
C LEU A 53 4.58 -3.51 -7.40
N VAL A 54 4.26 -3.18 -8.66
CA VAL A 54 3.22 -3.91 -9.43
C VAL A 54 3.56 -5.40 -9.51
N LYS A 55 4.84 -5.77 -9.51
CA LYS A 55 5.31 -7.16 -9.55
C LYS A 55 5.54 -7.76 -8.15
N ASP A 56 5.17 -7.05 -7.07
CA ASP A 56 5.31 -7.54 -5.70
C ASP A 56 4.54 -8.88 -5.55
N PRO A 57 5.14 -9.86 -4.85
CA PRO A 57 4.52 -11.17 -4.65
C PRO A 57 3.27 -11.10 -3.77
N VAL A 58 3.13 -10.06 -2.96
CA VAL A 58 1.95 -9.87 -2.12
C VAL A 58 0.88 -9.09 -2.88
N LEU A 59 -0.32 -9.66 -2.91
CA LEU A 59 -1.42 -9.16 -3.72
C LEU A 59 -1.87 -7.76 -3.31
N ASN A 60 -1.94 -7.46 -2.01
CA ASN A 60 -2.35 -6.14 -1.51
C ASN A 60 -1.34 -5.02 -1.89
N VAL A 61 -0.03 -5.31 -1.92
CA VAL A 61 1.01 -4.38 -2.34
C VAL A 61 0.89 -4.14 -3.84
N SER A 62 0.87 -5.21 -4.63
CA SER A 62 0.84 -5.11 -6.09
C SER A 62 -0.45 -4.50 -6.62
N PHE A 63 -1.59 -4.77 -5.98
CA PHE A 63 -2.85 -4.11 -6.29
C PHE A 63 -2.78 -2.60 -6.07
N MET A 64 -2.32 -2.15 -4.89
CA MET A 64 -2.17 -0.73 -4.58
C MET A 64 -1.17 -0.05 -5.53
N ALA A 65 -0.06 -0.71 -5.85
CA ALA A 65 0.91 -0.21 -6.83
C ALA A 65 0.27 -0.01 -8.21
N SER A 66 -0.57 -0.95 -8.67
CA SER A 66 -1.25 -0.84 -9.96
C SER A 66 -2.19 0.36 -10.07
N LYS A 67 -2.66 0.89 -8.93
CA LYS A 67 -3.52 2.08 -8.85
C LYS A 67 -2.72 3.38 -8.74
N ASN A 68 -1.42 3.31 -8.46
CA ASN A 68 -0.59 4.51 -8.33
C ASN A 68 -0.41 5.15 -9.72
N PRO A 69 -0.61 6.48 -9.87
CA PRO A 69 -0.47 7.17 -11.15
C PRO A 69 0.96 7.19 -11.70
N LYS A 70 1.96 6.79 -10.91
CA LYS A 70 3.35 6.60 -11.37
C LYS A 70 3.57 5.25 -12.05
N SER A 71 2.67 4.30 -11.87
CA SER A 71 2.74 2.99 -12.52
C SER A 71 2.39 3.09 -14.00
N SER A 72 3.22 2.47 -14.82
CA SER A 72 2.97 2.29 -16.26
C SER A 72 2.74 0.81 -16.61
N GLU A 73 3.11 -0.12 -15.73
CA GLU A 73 2.86 -1.54 -15.90
C GLU A 73 1.42 -1.90 -15.54
N LYS A 74 0.90 -2.91 -16.23
CA LYS A 74 -0.39 -3.52 -15.91
C LYS A 74 -0.15 -4.89 -15.30
N LYS A 75 -0.97 -5.25 -14.31
CA LYS A 75 -1.07 -6.60 -13.77
C LYS A 75 -2.53 -7.00 -13.79
N ASP A 76 -2.79 -8.18 -14.34
CA ASP A 76 -4.12 -8.77 -14.28
C ASP A 76 -4.31 -9.37 -12.89
N PHE A 77 -5.43 -9.04 -12.26
CA PHE A 77 -5.82 -9.55 -10.96
C PHE A 77 -7.00 -10.49 -11.16
N ASP A 78 -6.88 -11.72 -10.64
CA ASP A 78 -8.03 -12.62 -10.56
C ASP A 78 -9.07 -12.03 -9.59
N GLU A 79 -10.27 -11.80 -10.08
CA GLU A 79 -11.37 -11.18 -9.33
C GLU A 79 -11.69 -11.97 -8.05
N ASN A 80 -11.53 -13.29 -8.07
CA ASN A 80 -11.76 -14.14 -6.90
C ASN A 80 -10.69 -13.96 -5.80
N SER A 81 -9.52 -13.44 -6.17
CA SER A 81 -8.40 -13.17 -5.26
C SER A 81 -8.48 -11.77 -4.63
N LEU A 82 -9.33 -10.87 -5.16
CA LEU A 82 -9.51 -9.50 -4.67
C LEU A 82 -10.45 -9.43 -3.47
N ASN A 83 -10.03 -9.98 -2.34
CA ASN A 83 -10.78 -9.88 -1.09
C ASN A 83 -10.72 -8.47 -0.46
N TYR A 84 -11.50 -8.24 0.58
CA TYR A 84 -11.66 -6.94 1.23
C TYR A 84 -10.34 -6.36 1.77
N CYS A 85 -9.36 -7.19 2.14
CA CYS A 85 -8.03 -6.70 2.55
C CYS A 85 -7.24 -6.12 1.37
N VAL A 86 -7.37 -6.72 0.19
CA VAL A 86 -6.64 -6.30 -1.01
C VAL A 86 -7.19 -4.97 -1.51
N LEU A 87 -8.51 -4.83 -1.50
CA LEU A 87 -9.23 -3.64 -1.92
C LEU A 87 -9.27 -2.54 -0.85
N CYS A 88 -8.78 -2.81 0.37
CA CYS A 88 -8.93 -1.88 1.48
C CYS A 88 -8.14 -0.58 1.23
N GLU A 89 -8.81 0.57 1.36
CA GLU A 89 -8.16 1.87 1.28
C GLU A 89 -7.72 2.41 2.65
N GLU A 90 -7.98 1.68 3.73
CA GLU A 90 -7.57 2.11 5.06
C GLU A 90 -6.05 2.24 5.19
N ASP A 91 -5.66 3.14 6.09
CA ASP A 91 -4.29 3.44 6.43
C ASP A 91 -3.61 2.21 7.07
N GLU A 92 -2.43 1.85 6.58
CA GLU A 92 -1.63 0.71 7.08
C GLU A 92 -1.32 0.81 8.60
N ARG A 93 -1.29 2.03 9.17
CA ARG A 93 -1.03 2.28 10.59
C ARG A 93 -2.21 1.85 11.47
N TYR A 94 -3.40 1.82 10.90
CA TYR A 94 -4.66 1.51 11.61
C TYR A 94 -5.40 0.34 10.95
N MET A 95 -4.75 -0.34 9.99
CA MET A 95 -5.39 -1.31 9.13
C MET A 95 -5.91 -2.50 9.93
N ASN A 96 -7.22 -2.62 9.96
CA ASN A 96 -7.92 -3.84 10.34
C ASN A 96 -8.72 -4.34 9.13
N CYS A 97 -8.14 -5.30 8.43
CA CYS A 97 -8.76 -6.01 7.30
C CYS A 97 -10.24 -6.35 7.48
N SER A 98 -10.62 -6.79 8.69
CA SER A 98 -11.99 -7.21 9.00
C SER A 98 -12.98 -6.05 8.94
N GLN A 99 -12.52 -4.82 9.17
CA GLN A 99 -13.33 -3.60 9.14
C GLN A 99 -13.46 -3.01 7.72
N CYS A 100 -12.58 -3.41 6.79
CA CYS A 100 -12.66 -2.98 5.38
C CYS A 100 -13.86 -3.60 4.62
N TYR A 101 -14.57 -4.55 5.25
CA TYR A 101 -15.82 -5.14 4.73
C TYR A 101 -17.01 -4.16 4.76
N GLU A 102 -17.08 -3.30 5.78
CA GLU A 102 -18.24 -2.41 5.99
C GLU A 102 -18.18 -1.17 5.08
N ALA A 103 -16.99 -0.64 4.81
CA ALA A 103 -16.79 0.52 3.95
C ALA A 103 -17.15 0.26 2.48
N ASN A 104 -16.82 -0.93 1.96
CA ASN A 104 -17.07 -1.29 0.56
C ASN A 104 -18.55 -1.65 0.28
N ASN A 105 -19.28 -2.14 1.27
CA ASN A 105 -20.73 -2.37 1.15
C ASN A 105 -21.54 -1.05 1.17
N TRP A 106 -21.07 -0.01 1.88
CA TRP A 106 -21.72 1.30 1.87
C TRP A 106 -21.68 1.97 0.49
N SER A 107 -20.58 1.81 -0.26
CA SER A 107 -20.42 2.38 -1.60
C SER A 107 -21.33 1.73 -2.65
N LEU A 108 -21.61 0.42 -2.52
CA LEU A 108 -22.48 -0.33 -3.43
C LEU A 108 -23.97 -0.16 -3.12
N LEU A 109 -24.31 0.17 -1.87
CA LEU A 109 -25.70 0.39 -1.45
C LEU A 109 -26.20 1.82 -1.69
N ASN A 110 -25.30 2.76 -2.01
CA ASN A 110 -25.61 4.19 -2.21
C ASN A 110 -25.20 4.73 -3.58
N SER A 111 -24.95 3.86 -4.57
CA SER A 111 -24.65 4.19 -5.96
C SER A 111 -25.81 3.89 -6.89
#